data_AF-A0A1A7Y033-F1
#
_entry.id   AF-A0A1A7Y033-F1
#
_cell.length_a   1.000
_cell.length_b   1.000
_cell.length_c   1.000
_cell.angle_alpha   90.00
_cell.angle_beta   90.00
_cell.angle_gamma   90.00
#
_symmetry.space_group_name_H-M   'P 1'
#
loop_
_entity.id
_entity.type
_entity.pdbx_description
1 polymer ?
#
loop_
_entity_poly.entity_id
_entity_poly.type
_entity_poly.pdbx_seq_one_letter_code
_entity_poly.pdbx_strand_id
1 'polypeptide(L)'
;RCTYCNFNKYIPKENNGHIVAQCLQRETETLLQLSQVSCITSVFFGGGTPSLAHPSTISVILETVSKQAKLQGEAEVTLEVNPTPEGRLKLADFHHAGVNRFSIGVQ
;
A
#
# COMPACT_ATOMS: atom_id res chain seq x y z
N ARG A 1 10.51 16.78 3.31
CA ARG A 1 9.57 17.38 2.32
C ARG A 1 10.37 17.79 1.09
N CYS A 2 10.12 17.19 -0.07
CA CYS A 2 10.79 17.59 -1.31
C CYS A 2 10.15 18.87 -1.88
N THR A 3 10.97 19.80 -2.36
CA THR A 3 10.56 21.11 -2.90
C THR A 3 9.93 21.03 -4.30
N TYR A 4 10.23 19.97 -5.05
CA TYR A 4 9.74 19.75 -6.41
C TYR A 4 8.49 18.86 -6.49
N CYS A 5 8.10 18.20 -5.40
CA CYS A 5 7.08 17.15 -5.43
C CYS A 5 5.66 17.71 -5.29
N ASN A 6 4.85 17.54 -6.35
CA ASN A 6 3.44 17.92 -6.44
C ASN A 6 2.45 16.79 -6.05
N PHE A 7 2.93 15.69 -5.47
CA PHE A 7 2.00 14.67 -4.95
C PHE A 7 1.20 15.19 -3.77
N ASN A 8 -0.08 14.79 -3.71
CA ASN A 8 -0.91 15.02 -2.55
C ASN A 8 -0.33 14.25 -1.36
N LYS A 9 0.16 14.99 -0.36
CA LYS A 9 0.84 14.43 0.81
C LYS A 9 0.48 15.22 2.05
N TYR A 10 0.16 14.49 3.11
CA TYR A 10 -0.10 15.03 4.42
C TYR A 10 1.01 14.54 5.36
N ILE A 11 1.58 15.46 6.13
CA ILE A 11 2.49 15.13 7.22
C ILE A 11 1.64 15.17 8.49
N PRO A 12 1.12 14.03 8.98
CA PRO A 12 0.27 14.02 10.15
C PRO A 12 1.09 14.41 11.38
N LYS A 13 0.48 15.13 12.31
CA LYS A 13 1.09 15.50 13.60
C LYS A 13 1.12 14.32 14.58
N GLU A 14 0.24 13.36 14.40
CA GLU A 14 0.03 12.20 15.27
C GLU A 14 0.08 10.89 14.47
N ASN A 15 0.45 9.78 15.12
CA ASN A 15 0.48 8.47 14.48
C ASN A 15 -0.92 7.85 14.37
N ASN A 16 -1.62 8.19 13.30
CA ASN A 16 -2.97 7.68 13.01
C ASN A 16 -2.95 6.45 12.08
N GLY A 17 -1.84 5.72 12.00
CA GLY A 17 -1.67 4.62 11.04
C GLY A 17 -2.75 3.53 11.14
N HIS A 18 -3.21 3.21 12.35
CA HIS A 18 -4.27 2.23 12.57
C HIS A 18 -5.64 2.70 12.05
N ILE A 19 -6.00 3.97 12.27
CA ILE A 19 -7.24 4.57 11.77
C ILE A 19 -7.22 4.56 10.25
N VAL A 20 -6.11 4.99 9.64
CA VAL A 20 -5.94 4.98 8.19
C VAL A 20 -6.08 3.57 7.62
N ALA A 21 -5.47 2.57 8.25
CA ALA A 21 -5.62 1.17 7.83
C ALA A 21 -7.07 0.68 7.86
N GLN A 22 -7.82 1.01 8.91
CA GLN A 22 -9.25 0.69 9.03
C GLN A 22 -10.09 1.39 7.94
N CYS A 23 -9.82 2.68 7.69
CA CYS A 23 -10.50 3.42 6.64
C CYS A 23 -10.22 2.81 5.25
N LEU A 24 -8.95 2.52 4.93
CA LEU A 24 -8.56 1.92 3.65
C LEU A 24 -9.17 0.53 3.47
N GLN A 25 -9.20 -0.29 4.53
CA GLN A 25 -9.86 -1.59 4.48
C GLN A 25 -11.35 -1.45 4.14
N ARG A 26 -12.06 -0.54 4.83
CA ARG A 26 -13.49 -0.32 4.61
C ARG A 26 -13.79 0.22 3.21
N GLU A 27 -12.96 1.14 2.72
CA GLU A 27 -13.06 1.68 1.38
C GLU A 27 -12.81 0.59 0.32
N THR A 28 -11.77 -0.22 0.50
CA THR A 28 -11.44 -1.34 -0.40
C THR A 28 -12.60 -2.33 -0.50
N GLU A 29 -13.17 -2.75 0.63
CA GLU A 29 -14.35 -3.63 0.65
C GLU A 29 -15.53 -3.02 -0.12
N THR A 30 -15.82 -1.75 0.15
CA THR A 30 -16.95 -1.03 -0.46
C THR A 30 -16.78 -0.92 -1.98
N LEU A 31 -15.58 -0.53 -2.45
CA LEU A 31 -15.31 -0.35 -3.87
C LEU A 31 -15.28 -1.66 -4.66
N LEU A 32 -14.77 -2.75 -4.06
CA LEU A 32 -14.81 -4.06 -4.71
C LEU A 32 -16.24 -4.59 -4.85
N GLN A 33 -17.07 -4.41 -3.82
CA GLN A 33 -18.49 -4.75 -3.88
C GLN A 33 -19.25 -3.93 -4.94
N LEU A 34 -18.99 -2.63 -5.05
CA LEU A 34 -19.65 -1.77 -6.04
C LEU A 34 -19.18 -2.05 -7.47
N SER A 35 -17.89 -2.33 -7.66
CA SER A 35 -17.31 -2.54 -8.99
C SER A 35 -17.60 -3.92 -9.57
N GLN A 36 -17.96 -4.91 -8.75
CA GLN A 36 -18.19 -6.31 -9.16
C GLN A 36 -16.97 -6.93 -9.87
N VAL A 37 -15.77 -6.42 -9.59
CA VAL A 37 -14.52 -6.98 -10.11
C VAL A 37 -14.32 -8.37 -9.49
N SER A 38 -14.21 -9.38 -10.35
CA SER A 38 -14.06 -10.78 -9.91
C SER A 38 -12.61 -11.26 -9.87
N CYS A 39 -11.71 -10.59 -10.59
CA CYS A 39 -10.30 -10.97 -10.70
C CYS A 39 -9.39 -9.73 -10.71
N ILE A 40 -8.31 -9.77 -9.93
CA ILE A 40 -7.31 -8.71 -9.82
C ILE A 40 -5.94 -9.29 -10.14
N THR A 41 -5.26 -8.63 -11.09
CA THR A 41 -3.94 -9.03 -11.58
C THR A 41 -2.82 -8.10 -11.11
N SER A 42 -3.15 -6.92 -10.56
CA SER A 42 -2.18 -5.98 -10.03
C SER A 42 -2.74 -5.13 -8.89
N VAL A 43 -1.93 -4.86 -7.88
CA VAL A 43 -2.20 -3.91 -6.80
C VAL A 43 -1.03 -2.93 -6.70
N PHE A 44 -1.32 -1.63 -6.68
CA PHE A 44 -0.30 -0.58 -6.61
C PHE A 44 -0.55 0.32 -5.40
N PHE A 45 0.40 0.34 -4.48
CA PHE A 45 0.41 1.25 -3.33
C PHE A 45 1.30 2.45 -3.66
N GLY A 46 0.66 3.57 -4.02
CA GLY A 46 1.32 4.81 -4.45
C GLY A 46 0.87 6.07 -3.71
N GLY A 47 1.47 7.21 -4.08
CA GLY A 47 1.02 8.55 -3.68
C GLY A 47 2.09 9.33 -2.92
N GLY A 48 1.86 9.57 -1.62
CA GLY A 48 2.82 10.29 -0.78
C GLY A 48 4.08 9.47 -0.52
N THR A 49 4.07 8.66 0.54
CA THR A 49 5.15 7.71 0.83
C THR A 49 4.55 6.45 1.47
N PRO A 50 4.03 5.52 0.67
CA PRO A 50 3.37 4.30 1.14
C PRO A 50 4.24 3.47 2.09
N SER A 51 5.56 3.44 1.88
CA SER A 51 6.54 2.82 2.79
C SER A 51 6.59 3.36 4.22
N LEU A 52 5.93 4.49 4.52
CA LEU A 52 5.75 4.95 5.90
C LEU A 52 4.70 4.13 6.66
N ALA A 53 3.77 3.47 5.97
CA ALA A 53 2.78 2.60 6.58
C ALA A 53 3.45 1.44 7.34
N HIS A 54 2.71 0.85 8.27
CA HIS A 54 3.13 -0.40 8.87
C HIS A 54 2.94 -1.55 7.85
N PRO A 55 3.85 -2.53 7.73
CA PRO A 55 3.69 -3.65 6.81
C PRO A 55 2.34 -4.39 6.96
N SER A 56 1.83 -4.50 8.19
CA SER A 56 0.50 -5.09 8.45
C SER A 56 -0.65 -4.35 7.77
N THR A 57 -0.52 -3.04 7.50
CA THR A 57 -1.52 -2.29 6.72
C THR A 57 -1.62 -2.84 5.31
N ILE A 58 -0.49 -3.20 4.70
CA ILE A 58 -0.45 -3.80 3.36
C ILE A 58 -1.08 -5.19 3.39
N SER A 59 -0.71 -6.03 4.36
CA SER A 59 -1.28 -7.37 4.52
C SER A 59 -2.80 -7.34 4.67
N VAL A 60 -3.32 -6.48 5.55
CA VAL A 60 -4.78 -6.37 5.79
C VAL A 60 -5.53 -5.95 4.53
N ILE A 61 -4.96 -5.05 3.72
CA ILE A 61 -5.58 -4.63 2.45
C ILE A 61 -5.56 -5.79 1.45
N LEU A 62 -4.43 -6.49 1.26
CA LEU A 62 -4.34 -7.61 0.33
C LEU A 62 -5.22 -8.80 0.74
N GLU A 63 -5.35 -9.07 2.04
CA GLU A 63 -6.31 -10.04 2.57
C GLU A 63 -7.75 -9.62 2.26
N THR A 64 -8.07 -8.33 2.41
CA THR A 64 -9.41 -7.79 2.10
C THR A 64 -9.70 -7.94 0.61
N VAL A 65 -8.74 -7.61 -0.25
CA VAL A 65 -8.83 -7.83 -1.70
C VAL A 65 -9.11 -9.31 -2.00
N SER A 66 -8.33 -10.22 -1.42
CA SER A 66 -8.45 -11.67 -1.67
C SER A 66 -9.75 -12.29 -1.15
N LYS A 67 -10.40 -11.66 -0.15
CA LYS A 67 -11.71 -12.06 0.36
C LYS A 67 -12.87 -11.63 -0.54
N GLN A 68 -12.72 -10.50 -1.24
CA GLN A 68 -13.79 -9.91 -2.06
C GLN A 68 -13.66 -10.27 -3.55
N ALA A 69 -12.44 -10.51 -4.04
CA ALA A 69 -12.16 -10.84 -5.43
C ALA A 69 -10.99 -11.84 -5.54
N LYS A 70 -10.89 -12.56 -6.67
CA LYS A 70 -9.75 -13.45 -6.92
C LYS A 70 -8.50 -12.62 -7.17
N LEU A 71 -7.57 -12.58 -6.21
CA LEU A 71 -6.22 -12.10 -6.44
C LEU A 71 -5.43 -13.21 -7.17
N GLN A 72 -4.94 -12.93 -8.38
CA GLN A 72 -4.20 -13.91 -9.16
C GLN A 72 -2.90 -14.30 -8.44
N GLY A 73 -2.51 -15.58 -8.50
CA GLY A 73 -1.32 -16.06 -7.79
C GLY A 73 -0.01 -15.38 -8.21
N GLU A 74 0.04 -14.91 -9.46
CA GLU A 74 1.15 -14.11 -10.01
C GLU A 74 0.82 -12.61 -10.08
N ALA A 75 -0.13 -12.13 -9.26
CA ALA A 75 -0.48 -10.72 -9.28
C ALA A 75 0.73 -9.84 -8.90
N GLU A 76 0.93 -8.77 -9.64
CA GLU A 76 1.95 -7.78 -9.30
C GLU A 76 1.47 -6.95 -8.11
N VAL A 77 2.25 -6.91 -7.03
CA VAL A 77 1.99 -6.07 -5.86
C VAL A 77 3.15 -5.10 -5.73
N THR A 78 2.91 -3.86 -6.15
CA THR A 78 3.92 -2.80 -6.15
C THR A 78 3.75 -1.86 -4.96
N LEU A 79 4.87 -1.52 -4.31
CA LEU A 79 4.94 -0.48 -3.27
C LEU A 79 5.93 0.63 -3.66
N GLU A 80 5.51 1.89 -3.56
CA GLU A 80 6.43 3.03 -3.63
C GLU A 80 7.24 3.22 -2.33
N VAL A 81 8.56 3.29 -2.48
CA VAL A 81 9.52 3.38 -1.38
C VAL A 81 10.47 4.55 -1.60
N ASN A 82 10.73 5.31 -0.53
CA ASN A 82 11.84 6.27 -0.54
C ASN A 82 13.12 5.60 -0.02
N PRO A 83 14.30 5.88 -0.61
CA PRO A 83 15.58 5.24 -0.27
C PRO A 83 16.16 5.76 1.05
N THR A 84 15.36 5.75 2.12
CA THR A 84 15.80 6.10 3.48
C THR A 84 16.29 4.84 4.24
N PRO A 85 17.15 4.99 5.26
CA PRO A 85 17.55 3.86 6.11
C PRO A 85 16.35 3.12 6.73
N GLU A 86 15.35 3.87 7.19
CA GLU A 86 14.11 3.32 7.77
C GLU A 86 13.29 2.52 6.75
N GLY A 87 13.17 3.02 5.51
CA GLY A 87 12.49 2.32 4.44
C GLY A 87 13.18 0.99 4.11
N ARG A 88 14.52 0.98 4.13
CA ARG A 88 15.32 -0.22 3.88
C ARG A 88 15.06 -1.33 4.90
N LEU A 89 14.94 -0.99 6.19
CA LEU A 89 14.71 -1.96 7.26
C LEU A 89 13.37 -2.70 7.11
N LYS A 90 12.37 -2.06 6.52
CA LYS A 90 11.02 -2.62 6.34
C LYS A 90 10.83 -3.39 5.02
N LEU A 91 11.80 -3.39 4.10
CA LEU A 91 11.63 -4.02 2.79
C LEU A 91 11.31 -5.52 2.90
N ALA A 92 12.01 -6.21 3.81
CA ALA A 92 11.75 -7.63 4.08
C ALA A 92 10.33 -7.82 4.63
N ASP A 93 9.88 -6.98 5.55
CA ASP A 93 8.54 -7.07 6.13
C ASP A 93 7.45 -6.79 5.08
N PHE A 94 7.66 -5.82 4.19
CA PHE A 94 6.75 -5.57 3.07
C PHE A 94 6.72 -6.73 2.08
N HIS A 95 7.85 -7.38 1.83
CA HIS A 95 7.90 -8.60 1.03
C HIS A 95 7.07 -9.72 1.67
N HIS A 96 7.24 -9.97 2.98
CA HIS A 96 6.41 -10.92 3.71
C HIS A 96 4.93 -10.52 3.75
N ALA A 97 4.63 -9.22 3.72
CA ALA A 97 3.27 -8.71 3.64
C ALA A 97 2.60 -8.94 2.28
N GLY A 98 3.34 -9.38 1.26
CA GLY A 98 2.82 -9.71 -0.08
C GLY A 98 3.32 -8.80 -1.21
N VAL A 99 4.18 -7.82 -0.92
CA VAL A 99 4.78 -6.95 -1.96
C VAL A 99 5.85 -7.73 -2.72
N ASN A 100 5.76 -7.75 -4.05
CA ASN A 100 6.73 -8.42 -4.91
C ASN A 100 7.43 -7.48 -5.91
N ARG A 101 7.10 -6.18 -5.89
CA ARG A 101 7.76 -5.15 -6.69
C ARG A 101 7.90 -3.84 -5.91
N PHE A 102 9.05 -3.18 -6.04
CA PHE A 102 9.30 -1.88 -5.40
C PHE A 102 9.55 -0.80 -6.47
N SER A 103 8.92 0.36 -6.30
CA SER A 103 9.19 1.57 -7.08
C SER A 103 9.94 2.56 -6.20
N ILE A 104 11.16 2.94 -6.58
CA ILE A 104 12.06 3.74 -5.72
C ILE A 104 12.22 5.16 -6.27
N GLY A 105 11.84 6.16 -5.47
CA GLY A 105 12.09 7.57 -5.77
C GLY A 105 13.54 7.96 -5.46
N VAL A 106 14.35 8.24 -6.48
CA VAL A 106 15.80 8.52 -6.30
C VAL A 106 16.09 10.01 -6.03
N GLN A 107 15.21 10.90 -6.47
CA GLN A 107 15.36 12.37 -6.33
C GLN A 107 14.97 12.83 -4.93
#